data_AF-A0A960K8K7-F1
#
_entry.id   AF-A0A960K8K7-F1
#
_cell.length_a   1.000
_cell.length_b   1.000
_cell.length_c   1.000
_cell.angle_alpha   90.00
_cell.angle_beta   90.00
_cell.angle_gamma   90.00
#
_symmetry.space_group_name_H-M   'P 1'
#
loop_
_entity.id
_entity.type
_entity.pdbx_description
1 polymer ?
#
loop_
_entity_poly.entity_id
_entity_poly.type
_entity_poly.pdbx_seq_one_letter_code
_entity_poly.pdbx_strand_id
1 'polypeptide(L)'
;MTGTPSITIPADLLPADGRFGCGPSKVRPEAVAALAAEAPQYLGTSHRQAPVKFMVSRLRNAVAELFALPDGYEVILGNGGTTVFWDAATFGLIERKSQHLTFGEFSSKFAACAQAAPFIEDPTVISAPPGEAAEAMGETGVDLYALTHNETSTGVAMPIVRPAGADAGALVAVDATSAAGGLRFDAAQTDVYYFAPQKCLASDGGLWIAAVSPAAMERIERIASSDRWIPTSIDLKTAMDNSLKDQTYNTPALATIFLAVHQ
;
A
#
# COMPACT_ATOMS: atom_id res chain seq x y z
N MET A 1 -25.85 -0.26 42.72
CA MET A 1 -24.92 -0.39 41.59
C MET A 1 -24.64 -1.87 41.40
N THR A 2 -25.25 -2.51 40.40
CA THR A 2 -24.96 -3.91 40.06
C THR A 2 -23.69 -3.93 39.22
N GLY A 3 -22.58 -4.44 39.78
CA GLY A 3 -21.33 -4.57 39.04
C GLY A 3 -21.50 -5.52 37.86
N THR A 4 -20.90 -5.19 36.72
CA THR A 4 -20.85 -6.06 35.55
C THR A 4 -20.22 -7.40 35.96
N PRO A 5 -20.90 -8.55 35.77
CA PRO A 5 -20.34 -9.83 36.13
C PRO A 5 -19.05 -10.09 35.35
N SER A 6 -18.04 -10.65 36.02
CA SER A 6 -16.80 -11.07 35.38
C SER A 6 -17.07 -12.31 34.53
N ILE A 7 -17.18 -12.12 33.22
CA ILE A 7 -17.32 -13.22 32.26
C ILE A 7 -15.91 -13.78 31.99
N THR A 8 -15.69 -15.05 32.30
CA THR A 8 -14.46 -15.78 31.92
C THR A 8 -14.83 -16.81 30.87
N ILE A 9 -14.18 -16.76 29.71
CA ILE A 9 -14.37 -17.76 28.66
C ILE A 9 -13.65 -19.04 29.10
N PRO A 10 -14.31 -20.22 29.06
CA PRO A 10 -13.66 -21.50 29.32
C PRO A 10 -12.39 -21.68 28.48
N ALA A 11 -11.32 -22.21 29.09
CA ALA A 11 -10.00 -22.28 28.45
C ALA A 11 -9.99 -23.13 27.17
N ASP A 12 -10.83 -24.16 27.12
CA ASP A 12 -11.06 -25.04 25.98
C ASP A 12 -11.83 -24.36 24.83
N LEU A 13 -12.46 -23.21 25.08
CA LEU A 13 -13.11 -22.38 24.07
C LEU A 13 -12.25 -21.22 23.58
N LEU A 14 -11.05 -21.02 24.15
CA LEU A 14 -10.13 -19.98 23.69
C LEU A 14 -9.47 -20.36 22.36
N PRO A 15 -9.27 -19.40 21.44
CA PRO A 15 -8.47 -19.65 20.26
C PRO A 15 -7.02 -19.91 20.65
N ALA A 16 -6.31 -20.69 19.85
CA ALA A 16 -4.88 -20.92 20.05
C ALA A 16 -4.04 -19.62 19.99
N ASP A 17 -4.57 -18.57 19.35
CA ASP A 17 -3.99 -17.23 19.31
C ASP A 17 -5.10 -16.18 19.35
N GLY A 18 -4.99 -15.20 20.26
CA GLY A 18 -6.01 -14.16 20.46
C GLY A 18 -5.86 -12.90 19.60
N ARG A 19 -4.89 -12.86 18.68
CA ARG A 19 -4.58 -11.66 17.88
C ARG A 19 -5.46 -11.58 16.63
N PHE A 20 -6.61 -10.90 16.75
CA PHE A 20 -7.56 -10.65 15.65
C PHE A 20 -7.54 -9.20 15.13
N GLY A 21 -6.48 -8.44 15.42
CA GLY A 21 -6.35 -7.05 14.99
C GLY A 21 -6.19 -6.90 13.47
N CYS A 22 -6.78 -5.85 12.90
CA CYS A 22 -6.74 -5.55 11.46
C CYS A 22 -5.52 -4.69 11.05
N GLY A 23 -4.41 -4.76 11.80
CA GLY A 23 -3.19 -3.98 11.56
C GLY A 23 -2.75 -3.15 12.78
N PRO A 24 -1.66 -3.51 13.48
CA PRO A 24 -0.87 -4.74 13.28
C PRO A 24 -1.70 -6.01 13.45
N SER A 25 -1.35 -7.06 12.72
CA SER A 25 -2.05 -8.36 12.72
C SER A 25 -1.18 -9.47 13.35
N LYS A 26 -1.70 -10.70 13.38
CA LYS A 26 -0.98 -11.87 13.90
C LYS A 26 0.29 -12.17 13.08
N VAL A 27 1.46 -11.94 13.67
CA VAL A 27 2.74 -12.49 13.18
C VAL A 27 2.91 -13.91 13.68
N ARG A 28 3.19 -14.87 12.78
CA ARG A 28 3.31 -16.28 13.15
C ARG A 28 4.60 -16.54 13.97
N PRO A 29 4.56 -17.35 15.04
CA PRO A 29 5.76 -17.62 15.86
C PRO A 29 6.95 -18.16 15.07
N GLU A 30 6.70 -18.99 14.05
CA GLU A 30 7.73 -19.54 13.16
C GLU A 30 8.48 -18.45 12.37
N ALA A 31 7.80 -17.38 11.95
CA ALA A 31 8.43 -16.26 11.25
C ALA A 31 9.36 -15.47 12.19
N VAL A 32 8.94 -15.29 13.45
CA VAL A 32 9.76 -14.65 14.49
C VAL A 32 10.98 -15.50 14.83
N ALA A 33 10.81 -16.82 14.96
CA ALA A 33 11.91 -17.74 15.19
C ALA A 33 12.92 -17.75 14.03
N ALA A 34 12.44 -17.71 12.78
CA ALA A 34 13.28 -17.59 11.60
C ALA A 34 14.09 -16.29 11.57
N LEU A 35 13.46 -15.15 11.92
CA LEU A 35 14.17 -13.88 12.06
C LEU A 35 15.26 -13.95 13.14
N ALA A 36 14.94 -14.54 14.30
CA ALA A 36 15.91 -14.68 15.38
C ALA A 36 17.12 -15.54 14.98
N ALA A 37 16.89 -16.60 14.19
CA ALA A 37 17.97 -17.45 13.67
C ALA A 37 18.87 -16.71 12.67
N GLU A 38 18.30 -15.90 11.79
CA GLU A 38 19.05 -15.15 10.77
C GLU A 38 19.70 -13.86 11.32
N ALA A 39 19.18 -13.32 12.43
CA ALA A 39 19.55 -12.02 12.98
C ALA A 39 21.07 -11.76 13.09
N PRO A 40 21.92 -12.69 13.56
CA PRO A 40 23.36 -12.43 13.69
C PRO A 40 24.09 -12.13 12.37
N GLN A 41 23.53 -12.55 11.23
CA GLN A 41 24.13 -12.38 9.90
C GLN A 41 23.41 -11.31 9.07
N TYR A 42 22.23 -10.88 9.50
CA TYR A 42 21.37 -9.98 8.73
C TYR A 42 21.12 -8.65 9.43
N LEU A 43 20.66 -8.65 10.69
CA LEU A 43 20.35 -7.41 11.41
C LEU A 43 21.62 -6.60 11.71
N GLY A 44 21.53 -5.28 11.53
CA GLY A 44 22.68 -4.38 11.69
C GLY A 44 23.66 -4.38 10.51
N THR A 45 23.42 -5.19 9.47
CA THR A 45 24.21 -5.15 8.24
C THR A 45 23.72 -4.04 7.31
N SER A 46 24.58 -3.61 6.38
CA SER A 46 24.26 -2.49 5.48
C SER A 46 23.20 -2.86 4.44
N HIS A 47 22.15 -2.04 4.34
CA HIS A 47 21.10 -2.16 3.32
C HIS A 47 21.58 -1.99 1.87
N ARG A 48 22.83 -1.55 1.67
CA ARG A 48 23.47 -1.42 0.37
C ARG A 48 24.27 -2.67 -0.04
N GLN A 49 24.40 -3.65 0.85
CA GLN A 49 25.16 -4.87 0.61
C GLN A 49 24.25 -6.02 0.15
N ALA A 50 24.87 -7.02 -0.48
CA ALA A 50 24.17 -8.12 -1.14
C ALA A 50 23.11 -8.84 -0.27
N PRO A 51 23.35 -9.14 1.03
CA PRO A 51 22.35 -9.87 1.83
C PRO A 51 21.01 -9.14 1.96
N VAL A 52 21.04 -7.82 2.23
CA VAL A 52 19.81 -7.02 2.37
C VAL A 52 19.15 -6.77 1.02
N LYS A 53 19.94 -6.47 -0.01
CA LYS A 53 19.44 -6.33 -1.38
C LYS A 53 18.74 -7.62 -1.86
N PHE A 54 19.31 -8.77 -1.56
CA PHE A 54 18.69 -10.06 -1.88
C PHE A 54 17.33 -10.22 -1.19
N MET A 55 17.19 -9.83 0.07
CA MET A 55 15.90 -9.89 0.76
C MET A 55 14.87 -8.92 0.14
N VAL A 56 15.28 -7.72 -0.26
CA VAL A 56 14.42 -6.79 -1.00
C VAL A 56 13.98 -7.39 -2.35
N SER A 57 14.91 -7.97 -3.09
CA SER A 57 14.62 -8.66 -4.35
C SER A 57 13.61 -9.80 -4.16
N ARG A 58 13.80 -10.62 -3.12
CA ARG A 58 12.84 -11.68 -2.75
C ARG A 58 11.45 -11.13 -2.46
N LEU A 59 11.34 -10.02 -1.72
CA LEU A 59 10.05 -9.38 -1.46
C LEU A 59 9.39 -8.92 -2.76
N ARG A 60 10.13 -8.22 -3.63
CA ARG A 60 9.60 -7.74 -4.92
C ARG A 60 9.10 -8.89 -5.79
N ASN A 61 9.91 -9.94 -5.93
CA ASN A 61 9.55 -11.10 -6.75
C ASN A 61 8.36 -11.87 -6.17
N ALA A 62 8.32 -12.07 -4.85
CA ALA A 62 7.21 -12.76 -4.19
C ALA A 62 5.89 -11.98 -4.34
N VAL A 63 5.93 -10.65 -4.24
CA VAL A 63 4.75 -9.80 -4.48
C VAL A 63 4.31 -9.89 -5.95
N ALA A 64 5.26 -9.85 -6.88
CA ALA A 64 4.95 -9.96 -8.32
C ALA A 64 4.28 -11.30 -8.66
N GLU A 65 4.80 -12.40 -8.10
CA GLU A 65 4.23 -13.74 -8.26
C GLU A 65 2.87 -13.86 -7.58
N LEU A 66 2.75 -13.42 -6.32
CA LEU A 66 1.51 -13.50 -5.54
C LEU A 66 0.35 -12.79 -6.22
N PHE A 67 0.61 -11.67 -6.89
CA PHE A 67 -0.40 -10.88 -7.58
C PHE A 67 -0.54 -11.21 -9.07
N ALA A 68 0.24 -12.17 -9.58
CA ALA A 68 0.29 -12.52 -11.00
C ALA A 68 0.41 -11.26 -11.88
N LEU A 69 1.36 -10.39 -11.53
CA LEU A 69 1.48 -9.09 -12.17
C LEU A 69 1.74 -9.23 -13.69
N PRO A 70 1.07 -8.44 -14.55
CA PRO A 70 1.32 -8.45 -15.99
C PRO A 70 2.75 -8.03 -16.34
N ASP A 71 3.19 -8.39 -17.54
CA ASP A 71 4.49 -7.98 -18.07
C ASP A 71 4.67 -6.45 -17.98
N GLY A 72 5.84 -6.04 -17.52
CA GLY A 72 6.22 -4.64 -17.36
C GLY A 72 5.74 -3.97 -16.07
N TYR A 73 4.95 -4.65 -15.22
CA TYR A 73 4.72 -4.14 -13.87
C TYR A 73 5.99 -4.28 -13.03
N GLU A 74 6.19 -3.33 -12.14
CA GLU A 74 7.30 -3.31 -11.20
C GLU A 74 6.79 -3.21 -9.77
N VAL A 75 7.49 -3.84 -8.82
CA VAL A 75 7.23 -3.65 -7.40
C VAL A 75 8.22 -2.63 -6.86
N ILE A 76 7.70 -1.49 -6.41
CA ILE A 76 8.46 -0.42 -5.78
C ILE A 76 8.11 -0.31 -4.30
N LEU A 77 9.06 0.16 -3.49
CA LEU A 77 8.92 0.21 -2.03
C LEU A 77 9.69 1.38 -1.42
N GLY A 78 9.21 1.85 -0.27
CA GLY A 78 9.82 2.94 0.48
C GLY A 78 9.36 2.99 1.93
N ASN A 79 10.07 3.78 2.74
CA ASN A 79 9.75 3.92 4.16
C ASN A 79 8.54 4.86 4.38
N GLY A 80 7.87 4.66 5.52
CA GLY A 80 6.80 5.54 6.03
C GLY A 80 5.42 4.89 6.13
N GLY A 81 5.21 3.73 5.50
CA GLY A 81 3.89 3.10 5.43
C GLY A 81 2.93 3.82 4.47
N THR A 82 1.71 3.30 4.33
CA THR A 82 0.77 3.78 3.29
C THR A 82 0.32 5.22 3.49
N THR A 83 0.34 5.75 4.71
CA THR A 83 0.08 7.18 4.96
C THR A 83 1.10 8.08 4.26
N VAL A 84 2.40 7.74 4.31
CA VAL A 84 3.42 8.48 3.55
C VAL A 84 3.26 8.25 2.05
N PHE A 85 2.78 7.08 1.64
CA PHE A 85 2.48 6.82 0.23
C PHE A 85 1.35 7.71 -0.31
N TRP A 86 0.35 8.06 0.48
CA TRP A 86 -0.70 9.01 0.04
C TRP A 86 -0.10 10.37 -0.36
N ASP A 87 0.83 10.90 0.43
CA ASP A 87 1.55 12.13 0.07
C ASP A 87 2.42 11.90 -1.18
N ALA A 88 3.18 10.81 -1.22
CA ALA A 88 4.02 10.47 -2.37
C ALA A 88 3.22 10.35 -3.68
N ALA A 89 2.04 9.72 -3.63
CA ALA A 89 1.11 9.61 -4.75
C ALA A 89 0.51 10.97 -5.15
N THR A 90 0.19 11.80 -4.17
CA THR A 90 -0.32 13.16 -4.43
C THR A 90 0.71 14.00 -5.20
N PHE A 91 1.98 13.92 -4.82
CA PHE A 91 3.06 14.62 -5.53
C PHE A 91 3.42 13.98 -6.87
N GLY A 92 3.52 12.66 -6.92
CA GLY A 92 4.19 11.91 -7.99
C GLY A 92 3.30 11.12 -8.94
N LEU A 93 1.97 11.09 -8.74
CA LEU A 93 1.04 10.38 -9.65
C LEU A 93 -0.10 11.27 -10.16
N ILE A 94 -0.66 12.15 -9.32
CA ILE A 94 -1.71 13.07 -9.74
C ILE A 94 -1.09 14.18 -10.57
N GLU A 95 -1.35 14.21 -11.87
CA GLU A 95 -0.80 15.24 -12.76
C GLU A 95 -1.56 16.55 -12.59
N ARG A 96 -2.89 16.50 -12.58
CA ARG A 96 -3.76 17.68 -12.48
C ARG A 96 -4.92 17.49 -11.51
N LYS A 97 -5.74 16.45 -11.68
CA LYS A 97 -6.99 16.25 -10.94
C LYS A 97 -7.22 14.78 -10.67
N SER A 98 -7.63 14.46 -9.44
CA SER A 98 -8.02 13.12 -9.05
C SER A 98 -9.51 13.00 -8.72
N GLN A 99 -10.04 11.77 -8.77
CA GLN A 99 -11.33 11.40 -8.21
C GLN A 99 -11.12 10.40 -7.07
N HIS A 100 -11.70 10.66 -5.90
CA HIS A 100 -11.58 9.82 -4.72
C HIS A 100 -12.94 9.28 -4.29
N LEU A 101 -12.98 7.99 -3.99
CA LEU A 101 -14.12 7.35 -3.33
C LEU A 101 -13.92 7.39 -1.83
N THR A 102 -14.88 7.91 -1.06
CA THR A 102 -14.76 8.04 0.40
C THR A 102 -15.92 7.35 1.11
N PHE A 103 -15.62 6.31 1.87
CA PHE A 103 -16.63 5.50 2.58
C PHE A 103 -16.12 4.95 3.92
N GLY A 104 -15.09 5.61 4.48
CA GLY A 104 -14.56 5.35 5.81
C GLY A 104 -13.32 6.19 6.12
N GLU A 105 -12.58 5.76 7.14
CA GLU A 105 -11.46 6.50 7.72
C GLU A 105 -10.26 6.61 6.78
N PHE A 106 -9.92 5.54 6.06
CA PHE A 106 -8.69 5.50 5.26
C PHE A 106 -8.88 6.17 3.90
N SER A 107 -9.99 5.86 3.23
CA SER A 107 -10.36 6.47 1.95
C SER A 107 -10.50 7.99 2.01
N SER A 108 -11.11 8.51 3.09
CA SER A 108 -11.26 9.96 3.29
C SER A 108 -9.93 10.69 3.53
N LYS A 109 -8.94 10.02 4.13
CA LYS A 109 -7.61 10.63 4.38
C LYS A 109 -6.82 10.86 3.11
N PHE A 110 -6.84 9.94 2.16
CA PHE A 110 -6.14 10.17 0.88
C PHE A 110 -6.83 11.29 0.08
N ALA A 111 -8.16 11.36 0.10
CA ALA A 111 -8.89 12.49 -0.49
C ALA A 111 -8.49 13.82 0.14
N ALA A 112 -8.32 13.85 1.47
CA ALA A 112 -7.87 15.04 2.19
C ALA A 112 -6.43 15.47 1.83
N CYS A 113 -5.51 14.52 1.61
CA CYS A 113 -4.16 14.82 1.11
C CYS A 113 -4.22 15.53 -0.26
N ALA A 114 -5.00 15.00 -1.21
CA ALA A 114 -5.17 15.60 -2.53
C ALA A 114 -5.84 16.98 -2.46
N GLN A 115 -6.90 17.11 -1.66
CA GLN A 115 -7.62 18.37 -1.46
C GLN A 115 -6.75 19.48 -0.86
N ALA A 116 -5.76 19.13 -0.03
CA ALA A 116 -4.86 20.09 0.61
C ALA A 116 -3.65 20.47 -0.25
N ALA A 117 -3.41 19.77 -1.36
CA ALA A 117 -2.22 19.96 -2.19
C ALA A 117 -2.36 21.20 -3.11
N PRO A 118 -1.53 22.24 -2.95
CA PRO A 118 -1.73 23.52 -3.64
C PRO A 118 -1.24 23.53 -5.11
N PHE A 119 -0.74 22.41 -5.61
CA PHE A 119 -0.11 22.27 -6.93
C PHE A 119 -0.91 21.37 -7.89
N ILE A 120 -2.07 20.90 -7.46
CA ILE A 120 -3.06 20.17 -8.26
C ILE A 120 -4.42 20.88 -8.13
N GLU A 121 -5.35 20.54 -9.02
CA GLU A 121 -6.74 21.00 -8.97
C GLU A 121 -7.52 20.29 -7.85
N ASP A 122 -8.63 20.89 -7.42
CA ASP A 122 -9.50 20.27 -6.42
C ASP A 122 -9.98 18.88 -6.89
N PRO A 123 -9.84 17.85 -6.05
CA PRO A 123 -10.30 16.51 -6.40
C PRO A 123 -11.82 16.45 -6.46
N THR A 124 -12.34 15.55 -7.31
CA THR A 124 -13.74 15.12 -7.17
C THR A 124 -13.83 14.08 -6.07
N VAL A 125 -14.77 14.25 -5.13
CA VAL A 125 -14.99 13.29 -4.04
C VAL A 125 -16.40 12.73 -4.14
N ILE A 126 -16.50 11.40 -4.26
CA ILE A 126 -17.77 10.66 -4.26
C ILE A 126 -17.86 9.87 -2.95
N SER A 127 -18.88 10.17 -2.15
CA SER A 127 -19.03 9.60 -0.81
C SER A 127 -20.16 8.59 -0.71
N ALA A 128 -19.95 7.56 0.11
CA ALA A 128 -20.98 6.62 0.55
C ALA A 128 -20.97 6.52 2.09
N PRO A 129 -22.10 6.21 2.73
CA PRO A 129 -22.14 6.03 4.19
C PRO A 129 -21.32 4.80 4.62
N PRO A 130 -20.80 4.78 5.87
CA PRO A 130 -20.12 3.60 6.41
C PRO A 130 -20.98 2.33 6.29
N GLY A 131 -20.41 1.28 5.71
CA GLY A 131 -21.11 0.03 5.41
C GLY A 131 -21.48 -0.15 3.93
N GLU A 132 -21.33 0.90 3.12
CA GLU A 132 -21.51 0.87 1.68
C GLU A 132 -20.21 1.30 0.97
N ALA A 133 -20.03 0.89 -0.29
CA ALA A 133 -18.95 1.38 -1.14
C ALA A 133 -19.49 2.46 -2.07
N ALA A 134 -18.70 3.51 -2.30
CA ALA A 134 -18.97 4.44 -3.39
C ALA A 134 -18.54 3.81 -4.73
N GLU A 135 -19.05 4.35 -5.85
CA GLU A 135 -18.69 3.90 -7.19
C GLU A 135 -17.99 5.02 -7.95
N ALA A 136 -16.87 4.69 -8.59
CA ALA A 136 -16.16 5.62 -9.45
C ALA A 136 -16.83 5.70 -10.82
N MET A 137 -16.81 6.89 -11.40
CA MET A 137 -17.35 7.14 -12.73
C MET A 137 -16.41 8.02 -13.52
N GLY A 138 -16.28 7.73 -14.82
CA GLY A 138 -15.49 8.54 -15.73
C GLY A 138 -15.89 10.01 -15.67
N GLU A 139 -14.88 10.88 -15.51
CA GLU A 139 -15.02 12.31 -15.46
C GLU A 139 -13.91 12.97 -16.29
N THR A 140 -14.31 13.86 -17.19
CA THR A 140 -13.36 14.59 -18.05
C THR A 140 -12.39 15.42 -17.20
N GLY A 141 -11.10 15.31 -17.52
CA GLY A 141 -10.02 16.01 -16.84
C GLY A 141 -9.47 15.30 -15.59
N VAL A 142 -10.12 14.23 -15.12
CA VAL A 142 -9.56 13.40 -14.03
C VAL A 142 -8.50 12.47 -14.61
N ASP A 143 -7.26 12.63 -14.16
CA ASP A 143 -6.10 11.84 -14.59
C ASP A 143 -5.70 10.73 -13.60
N LEU A 144 -6.32 10.68 -12.42
CA LEU A 144 -6.14 9.62 -11.43
C LEU A 144 -7.45 9.29 -10.68
N TYR A 145 -7.82 8.02 -10.64
CA TYR A 145 -8.92 7.49 -9.84
C TYR A 145 -8.37 6.73 -8.63
N ALA A 146 -8.69 7.21 -7.43
CA ALA A 146 -8.27 6.62 -6.17
C ALA A 146 -9.39 5.73 -5.60
N LEU A 147 -9.17 4.42 -5.64
CA LEU A 147 -10.06 3.40 -5.10
C LEU A 147 -9.50 2.82 -3.79
N THR A 148 -10.36 2.16 -3.00
CA THR A 148 -9.96 1.49 -1.75
C THR A 148 -10.48 0.05 -1.78
N HIS A 149 -9.60 -0.94 -1.98
CA HIS A 149 -10.04 -2.33 -2.14
C HIS A 149 -10.71 -2.87 -0.87
N ASN A 150 -10.22 -2.46 0.31
CA ASN A 150 -10.88 -2.75 1.57
C ASN A 150 -10.76 -1.57 2.53
N GLU A 151 -11.88 -0.91 2.83
CA GLU A 151 -11.95 0.13 3.85
C GLU A 151 -11.92 -0.51 5.23
N THR A 152 -10.74 -0.48 5.87
CA THR A 152 -10.49 -1.24 7.11
C THR A 152 -11.41 -0.79 8.25
N SER A 153 -11.81 0.48 8.31
CA SER A 153 -12.62 0.99 9.41
C SER A 153 -14.07 0.51 9.37
N THR A 154 -14.58 0.16 8.19
CA THR A 154 -15.99 -0.24 7.98
C THR A 154 -16.15 -1.70 7.60
N GLY A 155 -15.05 -2.37 7.22
CA GLY A 155 -15.09 -3.75 6.73
C GLY A 155 -15.68 -3.88 5.33
N VAL A 156 -15.85 -2.78 4.60
CA VAL A 156 -16.36 -2.78 3.24
C VAL A 156 -15.22 -3.08 2.27
N ALA A 157 -15.37 -4.13 1.49
CA ALA A 157 -14.52 -4.43 0.36
C ALA A 157 -15.26 -4.15 -0.95
N MET A 158 -14.58 -3.56 -1.93
CA MET A 158 -15.16 -3.25 -3.24
C MET A 158 -14.46 -4.03 -4.36
N PRO A 159 -15.16 -4.41 -5.44
CA PRO A 159 -14.53 -4.89 -6.65
C PRO A 159 -13.60 -3.82 -7.25
N ILE A 160 -12.43 -4.22 -7.72
CA ILE A 160 -11.49 -3.33 -8.40
C ILE A 160 -11.70 -3.44 -9.90
N VAL A 161 -12.28 -2.39 -10.48
CA VAL A 161 -12.56 -2.25 -11.90
C VAL A 161 -12.20 -0.85 -12.36
N ARG A 162 -11.66 -0.73 -13.57
CA ARG A 162 -11.40 0.59 -14.16
C ARG A 162 -12.72 1.33 -14.40
N PRO A 163 -12.84 2.62 -14.02
CA PRO A 163 -14.08 3.36 -14.20
C PRO A 163 -14.46 3.47 -15.68
N ALA A 164 -15.71 3.17 -16.01
CA ALA A 164 -16.22 3.33 -17.36
C ALA A 164 -16.23 4.83 -17.74
N GLY A 165 -15.76 5.15 -18.95
CA GLY A 165 -15.71 6.53 -19.45
C GLY A 165 -14.57 7.37 -18.90
N ALA A 166 -13.61 6.79 -18.16
CA ALA A 166 -12.39 7.49 -17.77
C ALA A 166 -11.61 7.96 -19.01
N ASP A 167 -11.00 9.14 -18.90
CA ASP A 167 -10.16 9.69 -19.97
C ASP A 167 -8.99 8.76 -20.28
N ALA A 168 -8.58 8.74 -21.55
CA ALA A 168 -7.44 7.93 -21.98
C ALA A 168 -6.17 8.36 -21.22
N GLY A 169 -5.48 7.39 -20.62
CA GLY A 169 -4.27 7.63 -19.84
C GLY A 169 -4.52 8.04 -18.39
N ALA A 170 -5.78 8.07 -17.92
CA ALA A 170 -6.07 8.18 -16.50
C ALA A 170 -5.64 6.92 -15.75
N LEU A 171 -4.99 7.10 -14.60
CA LEU A 171 -4.47 6.02 -13.79
C LEU A 171 -5.49 5.54 -12.76
N VAL A 172 -5.48 4.24 -12.43
CA VAL A 172 -6.22 3.68 -11.30
C VAL A 172 -5.27 3.34 -10.16
N ALA A 173 -5.33 4.10 -9.07
CA ALA A 173 -4.55 3.87 -7.86
C ALA A 173 -5.44 3.26 -6.76
N VAL A 174 -5.03 2.15 -6.17
CA VAL A 174 -5.84 1.36 -5.25
C VAL A 174 -5.14 1.22 -3.91
N ASP A 175 -5.76 1.75 -2.86
CA ASP A 175 -5.38 1.43 -1.48
C ASP A 175 -5.78 -0.01 -1.18
N ALA A 176 -4.77 -0.86 -1.05
CA ALA A 176 -4.91 -2.25 -0.75
C ALA A 176 -4.28 -2.61 0.61
N THR A 177 -4.10 -1.63 1.50
CA THR A 177 -3.38 -1.82 2.77
C THR A 177 -3.88 -3.03 3.55
N SER A 178 -5.20 -3.24 3.62
CA SER A 178 -5.82 -4.41 4.28
C SER A 178 -6.36 -5.49 3.34
N ALA A 179 -6.13 -5.37 2.04
CA ALA A 179 -6.63 -6.31 1.03
C ALA A 179 -5.52 -7.13 0.37
N ALA A 180 -4.33 -6.54 0.18
CA ALA A 180 -3.20 -7.14 -0.52
C ALA A 180 -2.75 -8.45 0.13
N GLY A 181 -2.99 -9.58 -0.57
CA GLY A 181 -2.71 -10.94 -0.06
C GLY A 181 -3.89 -11.61 0.65
N GLY A 182 -4.98 -10.88 0.92
CA GLY A 182 -6.21 -11.41 1.53
C GLY A 182 -7.42 -11.44 0.61
N LEU A 183 -7.48 -10.56 -0.39
CA LEU A 183 -8.58 -10.44 -1.36
C LEU A 183 -8.08 -10.59 -2.79
N ARG A 184 -8.90 -11.19 -3.65
CA ARG A 184 -8.61 -11.36 -5.08
C ARG A 184 -8.86 -10.05 -5.82
N PHE A 185 -8.03 -9.78 -6.82
CA PHE A 185 -8.21 -8.69 -7.77
C PHE A 185 -7.60 -9.09 -9.12
N ASP A 186 -7.94 -8.35 -10.16
CA ASP A 186 -7.26 -8.42 -11.45
C ASP A 186 -6.26 -7.25 -11.54
N ALA A 187 -4.96 -7.55 -11.56
CA ALA A 187 -3.91 -6.55 -11.61
C ALA A 187 -4.00 -5.64 -12.84
N ALA A 188 -4.54 -6.15 -13.96
CA ALA A 188 -4.74 -5.35 -15.17
C ALA A 188 -5.79 -4.23 -15.00
N GLN A 189 -6.60 -4.26 -13.93
CA GLN A 189 -7.54 -3.18 -13.58
C GLN A 189 -6.88 -2.01 -12.83
N THR A 190 -5.59 -2.11 -12.51
CA THR A 190 -4.89 -1.14 -11.65
C THR A 190 -3.63 -0.62 -12.33
N ASP A 191 -3.27 0.63 -12.08
CA ASP A 191 -1.95 1.15 -12.43
C ASP A 191 -1.03 1.24 -11.24
N VAL A 192 -1.61 1.41 -10.04
CA VAL A 192 -0.87 1.41 -8.78
C VAL A 192 -1.69 0.63 -7.75
N TYR A 193 -1.16 -0.47 -7.23
CA TYR A 193 -1.80 -1.25 -6.17
C TYR A 193 -0.88 -1.27 -4.95
N TYR A 194 -1.21 -0.46 -3.93
CA TYR A 194 -0.29 -0.14 -2.84
C TYR A 194 -0.80 -0.59 -1.47
N PHE A 195 0.13 -0.96 -0.60
CA PHE A 195 -0.17 -1.54 0.71
C PHE A 195 1.03 -1.41 1.67
N ALA A 196 0.85 -1.88 2.91
CA ALA A 196 1.89 -1.99 3.92
C ALA A 196 1.82 -3.37 4.59
N PRO A 197 2.93 -3.93 5.08
CA PRO A 197 3.00 -5.37 5.32
C PRO A 197 2.43 -5.82 6.68
N GLN A 198 1.98 -4.91 7.55
CA GLN A 198 1.46 -5.21 8.88
C GLN A 198 0.02 -5.71 8.95
N LYS A 199 -0.59 -6.07 7.81
CA LYS A 199 -1.94 -6.65 7.74
C LYS A 199 -1.87 -8.08 7.20
N CYS A 200 -2.24 -8.30 5.95
CA CYS A 200 -2.28 -9.66 5.38
C CYS A 200 -0.90 -10.31 5.26
N LEU A 201 0.17 -9.53 5.11
CA LEU A 201 1.56 -10.03 5.07
C LEU A 201 2.21 -10.16 6.46
N ALA A 202 1.43 -10.01 7.54
CA ALA A 202 1.83 -10.39 8.90
C ALA A 202 3.26 -9.98 9.32
N SER A 203 3.66 -8.76 8.94
CA SER A 203 4.93 -8.14 9.31
C SER A 203 4.70 -6.91 10.21
N ASP A 204 5.68 -6.03 10.32
CA ASP A 204 5.57 -4.74 11.01
C ASP A 204 5.28 -3.59 10.03
N GLY A 205 4.86 -2.43 10.54
CA GLY A 205 4.59 -1.24 9.73
C GLY A 205 5.86 -0.51 9.29
N GLY A 206 5.68 0.72 8.81
CA GLY A 206 6.78 1.62 8.47
C GLY A 206 7.38 1.41 7.07
N LEU A 207 6.86 0.47 6.29
CA LEU A 207 7.19 0.28 4.87
C LEU A 207 5.90 0.36 4.04
N TRP A 208 5.93 1.08 2.91
CA TRP A 208 4.92 0.95 1.86
C TRP A 208 5.50 0.16 0.69
N ILE A 209 4.64 -0.58 0.00
CA ILE A 209 4.95 -1.38 -1.18
C ILE A 209 3.87 -1.08 -2.21
N ALA A 210 4.24 -0.90 -3.47
CA ALA A 210 3.29 -0.68 -4.57
C ALA A 210 3.70 -1.48 -5.80
N ALA A 211 2.74 -2.22 -6.36
CA ALA A 211 2.86 -2.73 -7.73
C ALA A 211 2.45 -1.60 -8.69
N VAL A 212 3.32 -1.24 -9.63
CA VAL A 212 3.14 -0.12 -10.55
C VAL A 212 3.18 -0.58 -12.00
N SER A 213 2.22 -0.15 -12.80
CA SER A 213 2.13 -0.47 -14.23
C SER A 213 3.13 0.35 -15.06
N PRO A 214 3.41 -0.04 -16.31
CA PRO A 214 4.19 0.78 -17.24
C PRO A 214 3.67 2.22 -17.37
N ALA A 215 2.34 2.42 -17.36
CA ALA A 215 1.73 3.74 -17.44
C ALA A 215 1.96 4.58 -16.17
N ALA A 216 1.89 3.95 -14.99
CA ALA A 216 2.24 4.64 -13.74
C ALA A 216 3.73 4.99 -13.68
N MET A 217 4.62 4.11 -14.16
CA MET A 217 6.04 4.42 -14.22
C MET A 217 6.33 5.60 -15.16
N GLU A 218 5.74 5.64 -16.36
CA GLU A 218 5.86 6.80 -17.27
C GLU A 218 5.36 8.08 -16.60
N ARG A 219 4.21 8.03 -15.91
CA ARG A 219 3.68 9.19 -15.16
C ARG A 219 4.64 9.68 -14.09
N ILE A 220 5.23 8.78 -13.31
CA ILE A 220 6.22 9.10 -12.28
C ILE A 220 7.42 9.81 -12.91
N GLU A 221 7.93 9.31 -14.03
CA GLU A 221 9.05 9.95 -14.75
C GLU A 221 8.67 11.33 -15.29
N ARG A 222 7.50 11.45 -15.92
CA ARG A 222 7.01 12.71 -16.50
C ARG A 222 6.87 13.78 -15.42
N ILE A 223 6.23 13.46 -14.30
CA ILE A 223 6.06 14.41 -13.20
C ILE A 223 7.41 14.80 -12.59
N ALA A 224 8.31 13.83 -12.36
CA ALA A 224 9.64 14.10 -11.81
C ALA A 224 10.54 14.94 -12.75
N SER A 225 10.27 14.92 -14.06
CA SER A 225 10.96 15.75 -15.06
C SER A 225 10.40 17.17 -15.21
N SER A 226 9.27 17.47 -14.53
CA SER A 226 8.64 18.79 -14.56
C SER A 226 9.25 19.76 -13.54
N ASP A 227 8.79 21.01 -13.54
CA ASP A 227 9.18 22.01 -12.54
C ASP A 227 8.51 21.80 -11.16
N ARG A 228 7.74 20.72 -10.98
CA ARG A 228 7.08 20.41 -9.70
C ARG A 228 8.13 20.07 -8.64
N TRP A 229 8.15 20.84 -7.57
CA TRP A 229 8.94 20.49 -6.39
C TRP A 229 8.35 19.28 -5.67
N ILE A 230 9.20 18.30 -5.38
CA ILE A 230 8.85 17.09 -4.63
C ILE A 230 9.93 16.86 -3.56
N PRO A 231 9.58 16.73 -2.27
CA PRO A 231 10.55 16.36 -1.25
C PRO A 231 11.12 14.98 -1.56
N THR A 232 12.45 14.85 -1.60
CA THR A 232 13.14 13.60 -2.02
C THR A 232 12.74 12.38 -1.20
N SER A 233 12.35 12.55 0.07
CA SER A 233 11.90 11.45 0.94
C SER A 233 10.57 10.83 0.52
N ILE A 234 9.75 11.53 -0.27
CA ILE A 234 8.46 11.05 -0.81
C ILE A 234 8.44 11.07 -2.35
N ASP A 235 9.59 11.29 -2.99
CA ASP A 235 9.70 11.25 -4.44
C ASP A 235 9.62 9.81 -4.95
N LEU A 236 8.55 9.51 -5.68
CA LEU A 236 8.31 8.20 -6.28
C LEU A 236 9.35 7.82 -7.34
N LYS A 237 9.95 8.79 -8.05
CA LYS A 237 11.03 8.50 -9.00
C LYS A 237 12.27 8.00 -8.27
N THR A 238 12.64 8.70 -7.19
CA THR A 238 13.73 8.26 -6.30
C THR A 238 13.45 6.88 -5.69
N ALA A 239 12.21 6.61 -5.25
CA ALA A 239 11.84 5.30 -4.72
C ALA A 239 11.91 4.20 -5.77
N MET A 240 11.40 4.46 -6.98
CA MET A 240 11.45 3.55 -8.13
C MET A 240 12.88 3.21 -8.52
N ASP A 241 13.76 4.21 -8.68
CA ASP A 241 15.16 4.02 -9.07
C ASP A 241 15.96 3.19 -8.07
N ASN A 242 15.64 3.29 -6.77
CA ASN A 242 16.25 2.45 -5.74
C ASN A 242 15.64 1.04 -5.76
N SER A 243 14.32 0.94 -5.93
CA SER A 243 13.61 -0.35 -5.94
C SER A 243 14.08 -1.25 -7.08
N LEU A 244 14.28 -0.70 -8.28
CA LEU A 244 14.83 -1.43 -9.44
C LEU A 244 16.27 -1.92 -9.23
N LYS A 245 16.95 -1.42 -8.20
CA LYS A 245 18.28 -1.86 -7.76
C LYS A 245 18.23 -2.65 -6.46
N ASP A 246 17.05 -3.15 -6.09
CA ASP A 246 16.74 -3.89 -4.85
C ASP A 246 17.10 -3.13 -3.57
N GLN A 247 16.77 -1.83 -3.53
CA GLN A 247 17.08 -0.93 -2.42
C GLN A 247 15.89 -0.01 -2.12
N THR A 248 15.93 0.64 -0.97
CA THR A 248 15.09 1.81 -0.64
C THR A 248 15.94 3.08 -0.67
N TYR A 249 15.29 4.25 -0.77
CA TYR A 249 16.00 5.54 -0.75
C TYR A 249 16.86 5.72 0.50
N ASN A 250 16.27 5.54 1.69
CA ASN A 250 16.96 5.55 2.98
C ASN A 250 16.88 4.17 3.66
N THR A 251 17.58 4.01 4.79
CA THR A 251 17.69 2.72 5.51
C THR A 251 16.31 2.16 5.87
N PRO A 252 15.93 0.97 5.39
CA PRO A 252 14.66 0.34 5.76
C PRO A 252 14.79 -0.45 7.06
N ALA A 253 13.67 -0.80 7.67
CA ALA A 253 13.64 -1.77 8.77
C ALA A 253 13.86 -3.19 8.22
N LEU A 254 15.03 -3.77 8.50
CA LEU A 254 15.43 -5.09 8.00
C LEU A 254 14.47 -6.19 8.45
N ALA A 255 14.02 -6.15 9.71
CA ALA A 255 13.04 -7.09 10.27
C ALA A 255 11.69 -7.04 9.54
N THR A 256 11.21 -5.84 9.19
CA THR A 256 9.96 -5.66 8.43
C THR A 256 10.03 -6.35 7.07
N ILE A 257 11.14 -6.16 6.34
CA ILE A 257 11.33 -6.80 5.04
C ILE A 257 11.44 -8.33 5.21
N PHE A 258 12.23 -8.80 6.19
CA PHE A 258 12.43 -10.23 6.42
C PHE A 258 11.11 -10.93 6.74
N LEU A 259 10.33 -10.39 7.69
CA LEU A 259 9.05 -10.99 8.09
C LEU A 259 8.03 -10.97 6.95
N ALA A 260 8.01 -9.92 6.11
CA ALA A 260 7.10 -9.86 4.97
C ALA A 260 7.38 -10.96 3.92
N VAL A 261 8.62 -11.45 3.83
CA VAL A 261 9.03 -12.52 2.91
C VAL A 261 8.81 -13.93 3.50
N HIS A 262 8.68 -14.04 4.84
CA HIS A 262 8.66 -15.32 5.55
C HIS A 262 7.32 -15.56 6.26
N GLN A 263 6.21 -15.43 5.51
CA GLN A 263 4.85 -15.78 5.94
C GLN A 263 4.32 -17.06 5.32
#